data_AF-A0A848EVH5-F1
#
_entry.id   AF-A0A848EVH5-F1
#
_cell.length_a   1.000
_cell.length_b   1.000
_cell.length_c   1.000
_cell.angle_alpha   90.00
_cell.angle_beta   90.00
_cell.angle_gamma   90.00
#
_symmetry.space_group_name_H-M   'P 1'
#
loop_
_entity.id
_entity.type
_entity.pdbx_description
1 polymer ?
#
loop_
_entity_poly.entity_id
_entity_poly.type
_entity_poly.pdbx_seq_one_letter_code
_entity_poly.pdbx_strand_id
1 'polypeptide(L)'
;MKPVISMNELMARWDLSRAAITKMEQDGLLKRLKLPGVKYSMKNILELEGIDSSDWTHSPFEWRRLQDELARTQKELERCRTFISRLSADMSQFEYEERRDLHEDNEDLRTWARAKT
;
A
#
# COMPACT_ATOMS: atom_id res chain seq x y z
N MET A 1 -6.66 27.01 -11.49
CA MET A 1 -6.22 26.86 -10.08
C MET A 1 -6.06 28.25 -9.46
N LYS A 2 -6.41 28.44 -8.18
CA LYS A 2 -6.23 29.75 -7.50
C LYS A 2 -4.73 29.96 -7.21
N PRO A 3 -4.14 31.13 -7.55
CA PRO A 3 -2.71 31.39 -7.34
C PRO A 3 -2.35 31.61 -5.86
N VAL A 4 -3.34 31.92 -5.04
CA VAL A 4 -3.19 32.23 -3.61
C VAL A 4 -4.27 31.52 -2.82
N ILE A 5 -3.92 31.13 -1.60
CA ILE A 5 -4.81 30.47 -0.65
C ILE A 5 -4.91 31.27 0.65
N SER A 6 -6.11 31.36 1.22
CA SER A 6 -6.34 32.02 2.50
C SER A 6 -5.97 31.13 3.68
N MET A 7 -5.84 31.72 4.87
CA MET A 7 -5.63 30.98 6.12
C MET A 7 -6.67 29.87 6.34
N ASN A 8 -7.96 30.17 6.14
CA ASN A 8 -9.02 29.21 6.40
C ASN A 8 -8.98 28.05 5.40
N GLU A 9 -8.68 28.34 4.12
CA GLU A 9 -8.51 27.31 3.10
C GLU A 9 -7.26 26.46 3.38
N LEU A 10 -6.16 27.06 3.88
CA LEU A 10 -4.96 26.33 4.27
C LEU A 10 -5.17 25.45 5.51
N MET A 11 -5.91 25.95 6.50
CA MET A 11 -6.35 25.17 7.67
C MET A 11 -7.18 23.96 7.24
N ALA A 12 -8.16 24.17 6.35
CA ALA A 12 -8.97 23.08 5.83
C ALA A 12 -8.15 22.08 5.00
N ARG A 13 -7.12 22.54 4.27
CA ARG A 13 -6.25 21.69 3.45
C ARG A 13 -5.35 20.78 4.29
N TRP A 14 -4.81 21.30 5.39
CA TRP A 14 -3.84 20.59 6.23
C TRP A 14 -4.46 19.96 7.49
N ASP A 15 -5.76 20.18 7.71
CA ASP A 15 -6.46 19.84 8.95
C ASP A 15 -5.72 20.35 10.20
N LEU A 16 -5.19 21.57 10.09
CA LEU A 16 -4.40 22.20 11.14
C LEU A 16 -5.16 23.35 11.80
N SER A 17 -4.95 23.49 13.10
CA SER A 17 -5.45 24.64 13.84
C SER A 17 -4.76 25.92 13.39
N ARG A 18 -5.46 27.05 13.57
CA ARG A 18 -4.90 28.38 13.29
C ARG A 18 -3.57 28.61 14.02
N ALA A 19 -3.46 28.12 15.26
CA ALA A 19 -2.26 28.25 16.08
C ALA A 19 -1.06 27.50 15.48
N ALA A 20 -1.29 26.31 14.93
CA ALA A 20 -0.23 25.53 14.26
C ALA A 20 0.30 26.28 13.04
N ILE A 21 -0.58 26.87 12.22
CA ILE A 21 -0.14 27.65 11.06
C ILE A 21 0.59 28.93 11.48
N THR A 22 0.12 29.63 12.51
CA THR A 22 0.82 30.81 13.04
C THR A 22 2.20 30.46 13.60
N LYS A 23 2.36 29.30 14.22
CA LYS A 23 3.67 28.81 14.65
C LYS A 23 4.59 28.56 13.45
N MET A 24 4.08 27.97 12.37
CA MET A 24 4.84 27.80 11.12
C MET A 24 5.22 29.14 10.46
N GLU A 25 4.40 30.19 10.61
CA GLU A 25 4.77 31.55 10.20
C GLU A 25 5.92 32.11 11.05
N GLN A 26 5.88 31.90 12.38
CA GLN A 26 6.92 32.35 13.32
C GLN A 26 8.24 31.62 13.11
N ASP A 27 8.17 30.31 12.84
CA ASP A 27 9.33 29.46 12.55
C ASP A 27 9.93 29.73 11.16
N GLY A 28 9.33 30.65 10.37
CA GLY A 28 9.82 31.05 9.05
C GLY A 28 9.59 30.03 7.94
N LEU A 29 8.95 28.91 8.25
CA LEU A 29 8.58 27.85 7.30
C LEU A 29 7.50 28.36 6.33
N LEU A 30 6.54 29.15 6.81
CA LEU A 30 5.43 29.65 6.02
C LEU A 30 5.54 31.17 5.81
N LYS A 31 5.55 31.61 4.55
CA LYS A 31 5.63 33.05 4.19
C LYS A 31 4.28 33.61 3.78
N ARG A 32 3.79 34.59 4.54
CA ARG A 32 2.59 35.37 4.21
C ARG A 32 2.89 36.38 3.10
N LEU A 33 1.98 36.49 2.13
CA LEU A 33 2.04 37.49 1.07
C LEU A 33 1.52 38.85 1.56
N LYS A 34 2.13 39.94 1.07
CA LYS A 34 1.70 41.33 1.35
C LYS A 34 0.48 41.72 0.49
N LEU A 35 -0.62 40.97 0.63
CA LEU A 35 -1.88 41.23 -0.04
C LEU A 35 -2.96 41.59 1.00
N PRO A 36 -4.06 42.25 0.62
CA PRO A 36 -5.18 42.46 1.53
C PRO A 36 -5.73 41.11 2.01
N GLY A 37 -5.69 40.90 3.33
CA GLY A 37 -6.00 39.64 3.99
C GLY A 37 -4.81 38.68 4.14
N VAL A 38 -4.98 37.64 4.96
CA VAL A 38 -3.95 36.62 5.16
C VAL A 38 -3.97 35.64 4.00
N LYS A 39 -3.00 35.79 3.08
CA LYS A 39 -2.86 34.94 1.89
C LYS A 39 -1.46 34.34 1.78
N TYR A 40 -1.40 33.12 1.27
CA TYR A 40 -0.18 32.37 1.02
C TYR A 40 -0.05 32.04 -0.47
N SER A 41 1.18 32.04 -0.97
CA SER A 41 1.47 31.61 -2.35
C SER A 41 1.24 30.13 -2.47
N MET A 42 0.37 29.71 -3.40
CA MET A 42 0.11 28.29 -3.61
C MET A 42 1.40 27.54 -4.01
N LYS A 43 2.32 28.20 -4.72
CA LYS A 43 3.64 27.65 -5.07
C LYS A 43 4.44 27.27 -3.81
N ASN A 44 4.54 28.15 -2.83
CA ASN A 44 5.29 27.89 -1.60
C ASN A 44 4.63 26.79 -0.75
N ILE A 45 3.29 26.74 -0.74
CA ILE A 45 2.55 25.68 -0.05
C ILE A 45 2.91 24.32 -0.66
N LEU A 46 2.93 24.22 -1.98
CA LEU A 46 3.25 22.97 -2.70
C LEU A 46 4.73 22.57 -2.55
N GLU A 47 5.64 23.54 -2.52
CA GLU A 47 7.05 23.29 -2.21
C GLU A 47 7.22 22.74 -0.78
N LEU A 48 6.51 23.31 0.21
CA LEU A 48 6.49 22.79 1.59
C LEU A 48 5.88 21.40 1.71
N GLU A 49 4.96 21.08 0.82
CA GLU A 49 4.33 19.78 0.68
C GLU A 49 5.25 18.73 0.00
N GLY A 50 6.43 19.14 -0.47
CA GLY A 50 7.41 18.26 -1.12
C GLY A 50 7.01 17.82 -2.53
N ILE A 51 6.09 18.54 -3.17
CA ILE A 51 5.62 18.24 -4.52
C ILE A 51 6.57 18.90 -5.53
N ASP A 52 7.26 18.08 -6.32
CA ASP A 52 8.10 18.58 -7.40
C ASP A 52 7.24 19.12 -8.56
N SER A 53 7.82 19.97 -9.39
CA SER A 53 7.05 20.70 -10.41
C SER A 53 6.36 19.82 -11.48
N SER A 54 6.72 18.55 -11.55
CA SER A 54 6.13 17.52 -12.41
C SER A 54 4.94 16.78 -11.78
N ASP A 55 4.79 16.81 -10.44
CA ASP A 55 3.80 16.04 -9.68
C ASP A 55 2.55 16.87 -9.32
N TRP A 56 2.32 17.96 -10.07
CA TRP A 56 1.25 18.95 -9.91
C TRP A 56 -0.20 18.40 -9.98
N THR A 57 -0.40 17.10 -10.17
CA THR A 57 -1.71 16.46 -10.30
C THR A 57 -2.30 15.89 -9.00
N HIS A 58 -1.52 15.62 -7.94
CA HIS A 58 -2.03 14.93 -6.75
C HIS A 58 -1.60 15.58 -5.42
N SER A 59 -2.53 15.61 -4.46
CA SER A 59 -2.27 16.11 -3.10
C SER A 59 -1.30 15.17 -2.35
N PRO A 60 -0.41 15.66 -1.45
CA PRO A 60 0.53 14.79 -0.72
C PRO A 60 -0.15 13.76 0.16
N PHE A 61 -1.36 14.08 0.62
CA PHE A 61 -2.20 13.16 1.38
C PHE A 61 -2.86 12.10 0.50
N GLU A 62 -3.19 12.43 -0.75
CA GLU A 62 -3.62 11.44 -1.74
C GLU A 62 -2.47 10.50 -2.09
N TRP A 63 -1.25 11.04 -2.23
CA TRP A 63 -0.06 10.21 -2.42
C TRP A 63 0.17 9.26 -1.25
N ARG A 64 0.10 9.75 0.00
CA ARG A 64 0.23 8.90 1.19
C ARG A 64 -0.86 7.83 1.24
N ARG A 65 -2.11 8.19 0.95
CA ARG A 65 -3.22 7.23 0.85
C ARG A 65 -2.95 6.19 -0.23
N LEU A 66 -2.50 6.59 -1.41
CA LEU A 66 -2.19 5.69 -2.52
C LEU A 66 -1.03 4.74 -2.16
N GLN A 67 -0.01 5.24 -1.46
CA GLN A 67 1.08 4.41 -0.94
C GLN A 67 0.58 3.39 0.09
N ASP A 68 -0.30 3.79 1.00
CA ASP A 68 -0.92 2.89 1.98
C ASP A 68 -1.80 1.82 1.30
N GLU A 69 -2.55 2.21 0.28
CA GLU A 69 -3.41 1.33 -0.51
C GLU A 69 -2.59 0.33 -1.34
N LEU A 70 -1.47 0.78 -1.91
CA LEU A 70 -0.50 -0.07 -2.60
C LEU A 70 0.13 -1.08 -1.64
N ALA A 71 0.58 -0.64 -0.47
CA ALA A 71 1.16 -1.52 0.56
C ALA A 71 0.17 -2.58 1.05
N ARG A 72 -1.10 -2.21 1.24
CA ARG A 72 -2.18 -3.16 1.58
C ARG A 72 -2.40 -4.19 0.48
N THR A 73 -2.49 -3.72 -0.76
CA THR A 73 -2.70 -4.59 -1.94
C THR A 73 -1.54 -5.57 -2.11
N GLN A 74 -0.29 -5.12 -1.95
CA GLN A 74 0.88 -6.01 -1.99
C GLN A 74 0.84 -7.07 -0.88
N LYS A 75 0.45 -6.69 0.34
CA LYS A 75 0.32 -7.63 1.46
C LYS A 75 -0.74 -8.70 1.20
N GLU A 76 -1.87 -8.33 0.60
CA GLU A 76 -2.90 -9.29 0.20
C GLU A 76 -2.41 -10.20 -0.92
N LEU A 77 -1.69 -9.66 -1.89
CA LEU A 77 -1.12 -10.44 -2.99
C LEU A 77 -0.11 -11.48 -2.48
N GLU A 78 0.77 -11.11 -1.55
CA GLU A 78 1.71 -12.04 -0.91
C GLU A 78 1.00 -13.12 -0.08
N ARG A 79 -0.10 -12.78 0.61
CA ARG A 79 -0.93 -13.78 1.30
C ARG A 79 -1.55 -14.77 0.32
N CYS A 80 -2.11 -14.29 -0.79
CA CYS A 80 -2.68 -15.14 -1.82
C CYS A 80 -1.62 -16.05 -2.46
N ARG A 81 -0.45 -15.51 -2.80
CA ARG A 81 0.68 -16.30 -3.31
C ARG A 81 1.09 -17.40 -2.33
N THR A 82 1.28 -17.06 -1.06
CA THR A 82 1.65 -18.02 -0.03
C THR A 82 0.60 -19.12 0.11
N PHE A 83 -0.69 -18.75 0.08
CA PHE A 83 -1.79 -19.72 0.15
C PHE A 83 -1.77 -20.68 -1.04
N ILE A 84 -1.62 -20.17 -2.26
CA ILE A 84 -1.53 -20.98 -3.47
C ILE A 84 -0.31 -21.92 -3.41
N SER A 85 0.85 -21.41 -3.00
CA SER A 85 2.06 -22.24 -2.87
C SER A 85 1.88 -23.39 -1.87
N ARG A 86 1.22 -23.14 -0.74
CA ARG A 86 0.90 -24.20 0.23
C ARG A 86 -0.07 -25.21 -0.36
N LEU A 87 -1.16 -24.75 -0.97
CA LEU A 87 -2.14 -25.62 -1.61
C LEU A 87 -1.48 -26.52 -2.67
N SER A 88 -0.59 -25.98 -3.50
CA SER A 88 0.15 -26.75 -4.49
C SER A 88 1.10 -27.79 -3.85
N ALA A 89 1.73 -27.46 -2.73
CA ALA A 89 2.57 -28.40 -2.00
C ALA A 89 1.73 -29.54 -1.40
N ASP A 90 0.60 -29.21 -0.76
CA ASP A 90 -0.32 -30.19 -0.18
C ASP A 90 -0.90 -31.12 -1.26
N MET A 91 -1.31 -30.56 -2.41
CA MET A 91 -1.75 -31.36 -3.56
C MET A 91 -0.66 -32.30 -4.07
N SER A 92 0.58 -31.81 -4.18
CA SER A 92 1.69 -32.65 -4.62
C SER A 92 1.92 -33.80 -3.64
N GLN A 93 1.88 -33.53 -2.33
CA GLN A 93 2.00 -34.55 -1.30
C GLN A 93 0.89 -35.60 -1.39
N PHE A 94 -0.36 -35.15 -1.54
CA PHE A 94 -1.49 -36.04 -1.72
C PHE A 94 -1.32 -36.95 -2.95
N GLU A 95 -0.89 -36.41 -4.09
CA GLU A 95 -0.60 -37.21 -5.29
C GLU A 95 0.55 -38.21 -5.09
N TYR A 96 1.56 -37.87 -4.27
CA TYR A 96 2.64 -38.80 -3.94
C TYR A 96 2.15 -39.94 -3.04
N GLU A 97 1.32 -39.64 -2.05
CA GLU A 97 0.74 -40.62 -1.13
C GLU A 97 -0.19 -41.58 -1.87
N GLU A 98 -1.13 -41.06 -2.68
CA GLU A 98 -2.04 -41.88 -3.48
C GLU A 98 -1.28 -42.83 -4.43
N ARG A 99 -0.22 -42.33 -5.07
CA ARG A 99 0.62 -43.13 -5.98
C ARG A 99 1.45 -44.19 -5.23
N ARG A 100 1.78 -43.95 -3.96
CA ARG A 100 2.49 -44.90 -3.09
C ARG A 100 1.55 -46.00 -2.62
N ASP A 101 0.36 -45.65 -2.17
CA ASP A 101 -0.65 -46.62 -1.70
C ASP A 101 -1.06 -47.58 -2.83
N LEU A 102 -1.27 -47.05 -4.04
CA LEU A 102 -1.51 -47.87 -5.24
C LEU A 102 -0.36 -48.84 -5.57
N HIS A 103 0.89 -48.46 -5.27
CA HIS A 103 2.05 -49.31 -5.48
C HIS A 103 2.15 -50.41 -4.43
N GLU A 104 1.92 -50.08 -3.15
CA GLU A 104 1.89 -51.04 -2.04
C GLU A 104 0.78 -52.08 -2.27
N ASP A 105 -0.44 -51.65 -2.62
CA ASP A 105 -1.55 -52.56 -2.94
C ASP A 105 -1.24 -53.50 -4.12
N ASN A 106 -0.52 -53.02 -5.14
CA ASN A 106 -0.14 -53.83 -6.29
C ASN A 106 0.91 -54.89 -5.94
N GLU A 107 1.88 -54.56 -5.09
CA GLU A 107 2.88 -55.50 -4.61
C GLU A 107 2.26 -56.57 -3.71
N ASP A 108 1.32 -56.21 -2.83
CA ASP A 108 0.59 -57.15 -1.98
C ASP A 108 -0.26 -58.14 -2.80
N LEU A 109 -0.94 -57.66 -3.85
CA LEU A 109 -1.66 -58.53 -4.79
C LEU A 109 -0.72 -59.51 -5.51
N ARG A 110 0.47 -59.04 -5.91
CA ARG A 110 1.48 -59.89 -6.59
C ARG A 110 2.07 -60.94 -5.67
N THR A 111 2.36 -60.59 -4.42
CA THR A 111 2.91 -61.54 -3.43
C THR A 111 1.88 -62.59 -3.04
N TRP A 112 0.62 -62.20 -2.83
CA TRP A 112 -0.48 -63.13 -2.59
C TRP A 112 -0.69 -64.12 -3.74
N ALA A 113 -0.66 -63.64 -4.99
CA ALA A 113 -0.82 -64.51 -6.16
C ALA A 113 0.31 -65.55 -6.28
N ARG A 114 1.56 -65.17 -5.95
CA ARG A 114 2.72 -66.08 -5.96
C ARG A 114 2.65 -67.14 -4.85
N ALA A 115 2.13 -66.79 -3.67
CA ALA A 115 2.01 -67.72 -2.55
C ALA A 115 0.93 -68.80 -2.77
N LYS A 116 0.06 -68.62 -3.77
CA LYS A 116 -1.07 -69.51 -4.08
C LYS A 116 -0.80 -70.45 -5.26
N THR A 117 0.35 -70.32 -5.91
CA THR A 117 0.82 -71.16 -7.02
C THR A 117 1.84 -72.16 -6.51
#